data_AF-A0AAV8XDW4-F1
#
_entry.id   AF-A0AAV8XDW4-F1
#
_cell.length_a   1.000
_cell.length_b   1.000
_cell.length_c   1.000
_cell.angle_alpha   90.00
_cell.angle_beta   90.00
_cell.angle_gamma   90.00
#
_symmetry.space_group_name_H-M   'P 1'
#
loop_
_entity.id
_entity.type
_entity.pdbx_description
1 polymer ?
#
loop_
_entity_poly.entity_id
_entity_poly.type
_entity_poly.pdbx_seq_one_letter_code
_entity_poly.pdbx_strand_id
1 'polypeptide(L)'
;MDNASRLTFCDCQQKYYSAKPPKLLLITDIDPITGEQKKKKANIVPKVTLISGDELTVTTLEEAQKISKRRNLKLVKIVDLDTKTQRPVYKLMTGSEYQAEDLKQREQRKKEKQNSFIKGEKVLILNQRISEHDLQTDIKKIKKWIAKSYEVRVVINGDSNSMQKAVSVYL
;
A
#
# COMPACT_ATOMS: atom_id res chain seq x y z
N MET A 1 24.95 81.73 -28.98
CA MET A 1 23.71 82.33 -28.47
C MET A 1 22.58 81.61 -29.18
N ASP A 2 21.73 80.76 -28.63
CA ASP A 2 21.41 80.25 -27.30
C ASP A 2 20.59 78.96 -27.57
N ASN A 3 20.92 77.82 -26.95
CA ASN A 3 20.33 77.30 -25.71
C ASN A 3 18.90 76.73 -25.84
N ALA A 4 18.74 75.51 -25.30
CA ALA A 4 17.50 74.80 -24.95
C ALA A 4 16.69 74.22 -26.14
N SER A 5 16.09 73.01 -26.13
CA SER A 5 15.60 72.20 -25.01
C SER A 5 15.41 70.74 -25.43
N ARG A 6 15.65 69.84 -24.45
CA ARG A 6 15.17 68.45 -24.27
C ARG A 6 13.91 68.06 -25.06
N LEU A 7 13.90 66.82 -25.55
CA LEU A 7 12.86 65.82 -25.26
C LEU A 7 13.47 64.41 -25.44
N THR A 8 14.04 63.86 -24.38
CA THR A 8 14.35 62.43 -24.28
C THR A 8 13.03 61.69 -24.13
N PHE A 9 12.65 60.93 -25.16
CA PHE A 9 11.50 60.05 -25.13
C PHE A 9 11.74 58.96 -24.08
N CYS A 10 10.94 59.02 -23.02
CA CYS A 10 10.78 57.98 -22.02
C CYS A 10 10.06 56.81 -22.69
N ASP A 11 10.70 55.65 -22.76
CA ASP A 11 9.99 54.39 -22.99
C ASP A 11 10.28 53.43 -21.83
N CYS A 12 9.69 53.81 -20.68
CA CYS A 12 9.51 52.93 -19.55
C CYS A 12 8.29 52.05 -19.84
N GLN A 13 8.49 50.96 -20.58
CA GLN A 13 7.50 49.89 -20.69
C GLN A 13 8.00 48.62 -19.99
N GLN A 14 7.55 48.53 -18.73
CA GLN A 14 6.88 47.34 -18.19
C GLN A 14 7.42 45.99 -18.63
N LYS A 15 8.22 45.34 -17.77
CA LYS A 15 7.92 43.96 -17.38
C LYS A 15 8.10 43.78 -15.88
N TYR A 16 6.96 43.82 -15.21
CA TYR A 16 6.63 43.24 -13.92
C TYR A 16 7.62 42.14 -13.47
N TYR A 17 8.61 42.50 -12.67
CA TYR A 17 9.17 41.55 -11.73
C TYR A 17 8.15 41.42 -10.61
N SER A 18 7.36 40.33 -10.65
CA SER A 18 6.72 39.82 -9.44
C SER A 18 7.84 39.36 -8.52
N ALA A 19 8.40 40.30 -7.76
CA ALA A 19 9.27 39.99 -6.65
C ALA A 19 8.40 39.25 -5.64
N LYS A 20 8.41 37.91 -5.70
CA LYS A 20 7.89 37.10 -4.60
C LYS A 20 8.57 37.64 -3.34
N PRO A 21 7.81 38.06 -2.32
CA PRO A 21 8.43 38.58 -1.12
C PRO A 21 9.37 37.52 -0.55
N PRO A 22 10.56 37.90 -0.06
CA PRO A 22 11.46 36.95 0.56
C PRO A 22 10.71 36.29 1.71
N LYS A 23 10.75 34.96 1.74
CA LYS A 23 10.08 34.17 2.77
C LYS A 23 10.78 34.47 4.10
N LEU A 24 10.22 35.41 4.86
CA LEU A 24 10.66 35.69 6.22
C LEU A 24 10.39 34.44 7.06
N LEU A 25 11.40 33.60 7.21
CA LEU A 25 11.42 32.58 8.24
C LEU A 25 12.39 33.09 9.29
N LEU A 26 11.86 33.57 10.40
CA LEU A 26 12.37 33.40 11.76
C LEU A 26 11.41 34.14 12.70
N ILE A 27 10.27 33.52 12.97
CA ILE A 27 9.65 33.69 14.28
C ILE A 27 10.19 32.51 15.07
N THR A 28 11.12 32.81 15.98
CA THR A 28 11.40 31.91 17.08
C THR A 28 10.23 32.10 18.03
N ASP A 29 9.36 31.09 18.13
CA ASP A 29 8.29 31.09 19.11
C ASP A 29 8.94 31.00 20.50
N ILE A 30 9.14 32.17 21.10
CA ILE A 30 9.58 32.33 22.49
C ILE A 30 8.29 32.39 23.31
N ASP A 31 7.99 31.34 24.07
CA ASP A 31 6.88 31.32 25.01
C ASP A 31 7.15 32.40 26.10
N PRO A 32 6.32 33.45 26.25
CA PRO A 32 6.66 34.66 27.01
C PRO A 32 6.69 34.51 28.54
N ILE A 33 6.58 33.29 29.08
CA ILE A 33 6.38 33.07 30.52
C ILE A 33 7.45 32.18 31.17
N THR A 34 8.17 31.35 30.42
CA THR A 34 9.09 30.36 31.06
C THR A 34 10.51 30.36 30.51
N GLY A 35 10.85 31.14 29.49
CA GLY A 35 12.24 31.32 29.03
C GLY A 35 12.99 30.06 28.57
N GLU A 36 12.34 28.89 28.54
CA GLU A 36 12.98 27.64 28.16
C GLU A 36 12.92 27.43 26.64
N GLN A 37 14.10 27.31 26.04
CA GLN A 37 14.26 26.94 24.65
C GLN A 37 13.82 25.50 24.44
N LYS A 38 12.62 25.27 23.91
CA LYS A 38 12.24 23.93 23.42
C LYS A 38 13.16 23.54 22.27
N LYS A 39 14.12 22.66 22.56
CA LYS A 39 14.96 22.00 21.55
C LYS A 39 14.04 21.35 20.52
N LYS A 40 14.04 21.88 19.30
CA LYS A 40 13.32 21.27 18.17
C LYS A 40 13.84 19.85 18.01
N LYS A 41 12.95 18.86 18.12
CA LYS A 41 13.30 17.45 17.83
C LYS A 41 13.80 17.40 16.38
N ALA A 42 15.07 17.04 16.19
CA ALA A 42 15.62 16.84 14.86
C ALA A 42 14.80 15.76 14.14
N ASN A 43 14.35 16.05 12.93
CA ASN A 43 13.52 15.12 12.16
C ASN A 43 14.41 13.93 11.75
N ILE A 44 14.15 12.75 12.32
CA ILE A 44 14.93 11.54 12.04
C ILE A 44 14.52 11.04 10.66
N VAL A 45 15.35 11.33 9.65
CA VAL A 45 15.09 10.88 8.28
C VAL A 45 15.40 9.38 8.19
N PRO A 46 14.42 8.52 7.83
CA PRO A 46 14.66 7.09 7.72
C PRO A 46 15.62 6.81 6.55
N LYS A 47 16.67 6.06 6.84
CA LYS A 47 17.64 5.58 5.85
C LYS A 47 17.13 4.28 5.22
N VAL A 48 17.33 4.15 3.92
CA VAL A 48 16.91 3.00 3.11
C VAL A 48 18.12 2.36 2.42
N THR A 49 18.02 1.09 2.09
CA THR A 49 19.04 0.40 1.28
C THR A 49 18.57 0.40 -0.17
N LEU A 50 19.38 0.95 -1.07
CA LEU A 50 19.13 1.08 -2.50
C LEU A 50 19.99 0.09 -3.28
N ILE A 51 19.35 -0.72 -4.11
CA ILE A 51 19.99 -1.67 -5.02
C ILE A 51 19.97 -1.09 -6.44
N SER A 52 21.15 -0.86 -7.01
CA SER A 52 21.34 -0.39 -8.39
C SER A 52 22.11 -1.45 -9.17
N GLY A 53 21.39 -2.38 -9.81
CA GLY A 53 22.03 -3.57 -10.39
C GLY A 53 22.65 -4.44 -9.28
N ASP A 54 23.98 -4.51 -9.24
CA ASP A 54 24.73 -5.29 -8.25
C ASP A 54 25.24 -4.43 -7.07
N GLU A 55 25.14 -3.10 -7.16
CA GLU A 55 25.63 -2.20 -6.12
C GLU A 55 24.58 -1.95 -5.03
N LEU A 56 25.00 -2.09 -3.77
CA LEU A 56 24.21 -1.82 -2.57
C LEU A 56 24.67 -0.51 -1.93
N THR A 57 23.79 0.48 -1.88
CA THR A 57 24.08 1.79 -1.29
C THR A 57 23.05 2.16 -0.22
N VAL A 58 23.47 2.80 0.87
CA VAL A 58 22.57 3.24 1.93
C VAL A 58 22.31 4.73 1.77
N THR A 59 21.08 5.10 1.44
CA THR A 59 20.69 6.49 1.10
C THR A 59 19.37 6.85 1.77
N THR A 60 18.89 8.09 1.60
CA THR A 60 17.53 8.47 2.00
C THR A 60 16.52 8.15 0.90
N LEU A 61 15.24 8.05 1.26
CA LEU A 61 14.16 7.80 0.29
C LEU A 61 14.12 8.87 -0.81
N GLU A 62 14.31 10.13 -0.44
CA GLU A 62 14.28 11.25 -1.39
C GLU A 62 15.43 11.19 -2.40
N GLU A 63 16.62 10.81 -1.95
CA GLU A 63 17.78 10.63 -2.83
C GLU A 63 17.56 9.47 -3.80
N ALA A 64 17.06 8.34 -3.30
CA ALA A 64 16.71 7.19 -4.15
C ALA A 64 15.69 7.59 -5.24
N GLN A 65 14.67 8.38 -4.88
CA GLN A 65 13.70 8.92 -5.84
C GLN A 65 14.34 9.87 -6.86
N LYS A 66 15.27 10.73 -6.43
CA LYS A 66 16.03 11.61 -7.34
C LYS A 66 16.87 10.79 -8.31
N ILE A 67 17.55 9.74 -7.87
CA ILE A 67 18.34 8.85 -8.72
C ILE A 67 17.45 8.14 -9.74
N SER A 68 16.32 7.59 -9.31
CA SER A 68 15.31 6.97 -10.18
C SER A 68 14.84 7.93 -11.28
N LYS A 69 14.45 9.16 -10.92
CA LYS A 69 14.01 10.18 -11.88
C LYS A 69 15.11 10.60 -12.85
N ARG A 70 16.34 10.79 -12.37
CA ARG A 70 17.49 11.18 -13.21
C ARG A 70 17.83 10.13 -14.25
N ARG A 71 17.74 8.85 -13.89
CA ARG A 71 18.08 7.71 -14.76
C ARG A 71 16.87 7.15 -15.53
N ASN A 72 15.68 7.75 -15.39
CA ASN A 72 14.42 7.22 -15.94
C ASN A 72 14.12 5.76 -15.55
N LEU A 73 14.54 5.35 -14.35
CA LEU A 73 14.29 4.02 -13.80
C LEU A 73 13.14 4.06 -12.81
N LYS A 74 12.53 2.91 -12.52
CA LYS A 74 11.49 2.75 -11.50
C LYS A 74 12.12 2.32 -10.18
N LEU A 75 11.78 3.04 -9.11
CA LEU A 75 12.12 2.65 -7.74
C LEU A 75 11.02 1.72 -7.20
N VAL A 76 11.36 0.46 -6.94
CA VAL A 76 10.43 -0.58 -6.46
C VAL A 76 10.84 -1.00 -5.06
N LYS A 77 9.89 -1.07 -4.14
CA LYS A 77 10.12 -1.61 -2.80
C LYS A 77 10.09 -3.13 -2.87
N ILE A 78 11.18 -3.78 -2.48
CA ILE A 78 11.30 -5.25 -2.51
C ILE A 78 11.01 -5.84 -1.13
N VAL A 79 11.60 -5.25 -0.09
CA VAL A 79 11.49 -5.73 1.29
C VAL A 79 11.13 -4.58 2.22
N ASP A 80 10.17 -4.80 3.11
CA ASP A 80 9.76 -3.82 4.12
C ASP A 80 10.84 -3.61 5.18
N LEU A 81 11.45 -4.69 5.66
CA LEU A 81 12.52 -4.69 6.65
C LEU A 81 13.55 -5.77 6.30
N ASP A 82 14.78 -5.37 6.05
CA ASP A 82 15.88 -6.31 5.85
C ASP A 82 16.24 -7.04 7.16
N THR A 83 16.60 -8.31 7.04
CA THR A 83 16.97 -9.18 8.16
C THR A 83 18.19 -8.68 8.94
N LYS A 84 19.20 -8.14 8.24
CA LYS A 84 20.45 -7.68 8.84
C LYS A 84 20.38 -6.24 9.31
N THR A 85 19.88 -5.36 8.44
CA THR A 85 19.96 -3.92 8.67
C THR A 85 18.67 -3.31 9.19
N GLN A 86 17.55 -4.05 9.21
CA GLN A 86 16.21 -3.59 9.61
C GLN A 86 15.78 -2.32 8.86
N ARG A 87 16.27 -2.17 7.63
CA ARG A 87 15.94 -1.04 6.74
C ARG A 87 15.09 -1.55 5.59
N PRO A 88 14.15 -0.74 5.08
CA PRO A 88 13.45 -1.06 3.85
C PRO A 88 14.42 -1.07 2.68
N VAL A 89 14.23 -2.04 1.79
CA VAL A 89 15.08 -2.26 0.62
C VAL A 89 14.33 -1.88 -0.64
N TYR A 90 14.93 -0.98 -1.42
CA TYR A 90 14.41 -0.53 -2.69
C TYR A 90 15.36 -0.92 -3.81
N LYS A 91 14.81 -1.37 -4.94
CA LYS A 91 15.56 -1.72 -6.15
C LYS A 91 15.21 -0.76 -7.28
N LEU A 92 16.22 -0.34 -8.03
CA LEU A 92 16.03 0.35 -9.30
C LEU A 92 15.85 -0.68 -10.41
N MET A 93 14.74 -0.58 -11.14
CA MET A 93 14.41 -1.48 -12.25
C MET A 93 14.06 -0.67 -13.50
N THR A 94 14.30 -1.26 -14.67
CA THR A 94 13.85 -0.66 -15.93
C THR A 94 12.32 -0.77 -16.07
N GLY A 95 11.73 0.04 -16.95
CA GLY A 95 10.30 0.00 -17.20
C GLY A 95 9.81 -1.37 -17.70
N SER A 96 10.59 -2.01 -18.57
CA SER A 96 10.27 -3.32 -19.14
C SER A 96 10.31 -4.44 -18.10
N GLU A 97 11.34 -4.45 -17.25
CA GLU A 97 11.45 -5.41 -16.14
C GLU A 97 10.29 -5.25 -15.14
N TYR A 98 9.94 -4.00 -14.81
CA TYR A 98 8.82 -3.72 -13.91
C TYR A 98 7.50 -4.25 -14.45
N GLN A 99 7.23 -4.09 -15.75
CA GLN A 99 6.01 -4.60 -16.38
C GLN A 99 5.96 -6.13 -16.37
N ALA A 100 7.08 -6.79 -16.68
CA ALA A 100 7.17 -8.24 -16.64
C ALA A 100 6.95 -8.80 -15.23
N GLU A 101 7.54 -8.17 -14.21
CA GLU A 101 7.37 -8.55 -12.81
C GLU A 101 5.93 -8.30 -12.33
N ASP A 102 5.30 -7.19 -12.72
CA ASP A 102 3.90 -6.91 -12.41
C ASP A 102 2.96 -7.94 -13.06
N LEU A 103 3.23 -8.35 -14.31
CA LEU A 103 2.50 -9.44 -14.97
C LEU A 103 2.64 -10.76 -14.21
N LYS A 104 3.87 -11.15 -13.84
CA LYS A 104 4.12 -12.36 -13.04
C LYS A 104 3.40 -12.31 -11.70
N GLN A 105 3.49 -11.20 -10.97
CA GLN A 105 2.78 -11.03 -9.70
C GLN A 105 1.27 -11.09 -9.88
N ARG A 106 0.71 -10.51 -10.94
CA ARG A 106 -0.73 -10.60 -11.23
C ARG A 106 -1.15 -12.04 -11.52
N GLU A 107 -0.37 -12.78 -12.29
CA GLU A 107 -0.62 -14.20 -12.54
C GLU A 107 -0.53 -15.02 -11.25
N GLN A 108 0.47 -14.77 -10.43
CA GLN A 108 0.64 -15.46 -9.16
C GLN A 108 -0.51 -15.15 -8.20
N ARG A 109 -0.93 -13.89 -8.06
CA ARG A 109 -2.12 -13.52 -7.28
C ARG A 109 -3.40 -14.14 -7.84
N LYS A 110 -3.52 -14.33 -9.16
CA LYS A 110 -4.65 -15.04 -9.77
C LYS A 110 -4.61 -16.53 -9.43
N LYS A 111 -3.45 -17.17 -9.51
CA LYS A 111 -3.26 -18.58 -9.13
C LYS A 111 -3.51 -18.79 -7.63
N GLU A 112 -3.00 -17.92 -6.77
CA GLU A 112 -3.26 -17.94 -5.33
C GLU A 112 -4.75 -17.77 -5.03
N LYS A 113 -5.45 -16.85 -5.70
CA LYS A 113 -6.91 -16.70 -5.58
C LYS A 113 -7.68 -17.92 -6.10
N GLN A 114 -7.17 -18.59 -7.13
CA GLN A 114 -7.75 -19.83 -7.63
C GLN A 114 -7.50 -21.00 -6.68
N ASN A 115 -6.32 -21.06 -6.05
CA ASN A 115 -5.96 -22.10 -5.08
C ASN A 115 -6.61 -21.87 -3.71
N SER A 116 -6.82 -20.61 -3.31
CA SER A 116 -7.62 -20.23 -2.14
C SER A 116 -9.12 -20.31 -2.44
N PHE A 117 -9.54 -21.36 -3.14
CA PHE A 117 -10.92 -21.51 -3.62
C PHE A 117 -11.92 -21.60 -2.48
N ILE A 118 -11.47 -21.98 -1.28
CA ILE A 118 -12.28 -22.09 -0.07
C ILE A 118 -12.62 -20.68 0.42
N LYS A 119 -13.86 -20.24 0.17
CA LYS A 119 -14.35 -18.90 0.59
C LYS A 119 -14.62 -18.81 2.09
N GLY A 120 -14.78 -19.95 2.76
CA GLY A 120 -15.07 -20.03 4.18
C GLY A 120 -15.92 -21.25 4.51
N GLU A 121 -16.17 -21.43 5.81
CA GLU A 121 -16.92 -22.55 6.35
C GLU A 121 -18.41 -22.21 6.49
N LYS A 122 -19.28 -23.18 6.15
CA LYS A 122 -20.72 -23.14 6.37
C LYS A 122 -21.13 -24.37 7.18
N VAL A 123 -21.73 -24.12 8.34
CA VAL A 123 -22.28 -25.19 9.18
C VAL A 123 -23.76 -25.36 8.90
N LEU A 124 -24.18 -26.58 8.58
CA LEU A 124 -25.58 -26.97 8.49
C LEU A 124 -25.92 -27.85 9.69
N ILE A 125 -26.96 -27.48 10.43
CA ILE A 125 -27.45 -28.25 11.56
C ILE A 125 -28.75 -28.92 11.12
N LEU A 126 -28.78 -30.25 11.16
CA LEU A 126 -29.96 -31.07 10.88
C LEU A 126 -30.50 -31.64 12.20
N ASN A 127 -31.81 -31.68 12.36
CA ASN A 127 -32.44 -32.34 13.50
C ASN A 127 -32.75 -33.80 13.17
N GLN A 128 -32.89 -34.64 14.19
CA GLN A 128 -33.25 -36.06 14.01
C GLN A 128 -34.68 -36.25 13.49
N ARG A 129 -35.62 -35.37 13.84
CA ARG A 129 -37.03 -35.44 13.42
C ARG A 129 -37.29 -34.50 12.24
N ILE A 130 -36.71 -34.80 11.08
CA ILE A 130 -36.93 -34.02 9.83
C ILE A 130 -37.80 -34.79 8.85
N SER A 131 -38.57 -34.06 8.04
CA SER A 131 -39.35 -34.61 6.93
C SER A 131 -38.47 -34.83 5.69
N GLU A 132 -38.85 -35.76 4.82
CA GLU A 132 -38.19 -35.99 3.52
C GLU A 132 -38.13 -34.72 2.67
N HIS A 133 -39.18 -33.88 2.73
CA HIS A 133 -39.21 -32.61 2.01
C HIS A 133 -38.12 -31.62 2.49
N ASP A 134 -37.91 -31.57 3.81
CA ASP A 134 -36.92 -30.68 4.42
C ASP A 134 -35.50 -31.16 4.08
N LEU A 135 -35.27 -32.47 4.10
CA LEU A 135 -34.01 -33.09 3.69
C LEU A 135 -33.64 -32.71 2.24
N GLN A 136 -34.59 -32.78 1.31
CA GLN A 136 -34.35 -32.39 -0.08
C GLN A 136 -34.00 -30.90 -0.22
N THR A 137 -34.61 -30.05 0.60
CA THR A 137 -34.32 -28.61 0.62
C THR A 137 -32.91 -28.35 1.14
N ASP A 138 -32.48 -29.05 2.17
CA ASP A 138 -31.14 -28.93 2.73
C ASP A 138 -30.06 -29.47 1.80
N ILE A 139 -30.30 -30.58 1.09
CA ILE A 139 -29.41 -31.07 0.03
C ILE A 139 -29.22 -30.01 -1.07
N LYS A 140 -30.30 -29.32 -1.47
CA LYS A 140 -30.21 -28.23 -2.46
C LYS A 140 -29.37 -27.06 -1.92
N LYS A 141 -29.44 -26.75 -0.61
CA LYS A 141 -28.58 -25.73 0.01
C LYS A 141 -27.11 -26.15 -0.03
N ILE A 142 -26.79 -27.39 0.35
CA ILE A 142 -25.42 -27.94 0.32
C ILE A 142 -24.86 -27.88 -1.11
N LYS A 143 -25.63 -28.32 -2.12
CA LYS A 143 -25.22 -28.25 -3.53
C LYS A 143 -24.87 -26.81 -3.96
N LYS A 144 -25.67 -25.83 -3.54
CA LYS A 144 -25.41 -24.40 -3.81
C LYS A 144 -24.15 -23.89 -3.12
N TRP A 145 -23.79 -24.42 -1.94
CA TRP A 145 -22.58 -24.04 -1.21
C TRP A 145 -21.33 -24.66 -1.81
N ILE A 146 -21.37 -25.95 -2.17
CA ILE A 146 -20.27 -26.64 -2.87
C ILE A 146 -19.99 -25.97 -4.22
N ALA A 147 -21.04 -25.65 -5.00
CA ALA A 147 -20.90 -24.94 -6.28
C ALA A 147 -20.25 -23.55 -6.14
N LYS A 148 -20.29 -22.96 -4.93
CA LYS A 148 -19.67 -21.67 -4.62
C LYS A 148 -18.33 -21.81 -3.89
N SER A 149 -17.83 -23.04 -3.71
CA SER A 149 -16.53 -23.34 -3.10
C SER A 149 -16.48 -23.01 -1.60
N TYR A 150 -17.56 -23.31 -0.90
CA TYR A 150 -17.58 -23.28 0.56
C TYR A 150 -17.29 -24.67 1.12
N GLU A 151 -16.56 -24.70 2.22
CA GLU A 151 -16.41 -25.91 3.04
C GLU A 151 -17.70 -26.09 3.85
N VAL A 152 -18.32 -27.26 3.78
CA VAL A 152 -19.62 -27.51 4.42
C VAL A 152 -19.47 -28.52 5.53
N ARG A 153 -19.74 -28.11 6.76
CA ARG A 153 -19.80 -29.00 7.93
C ARG A 153 -21.25 -29.33 8.23
N VAL A 154 -21.61 -30.61 8.25
CA VAL A 154 -22.97 -31.05 8.62
C VAL A 154 -22.96 -31.62 10.03
N VAL A 155 -23.81 -31.05 10.89
CA VAL A 155 -23.99 -31.45 12.29
C VAL A 155 -25.41 -32.00 12.43
N ILE A 156 -25.56 -33.20 12.98
CA ILE A 156 -26.88 -33.79 13.22
C ILE A 156 -27.14 -33.78 14.73
N ASN A 157 -28.17 -33.05 15.14
CA ASN A 157 -28.65 -33.02 16.53
C ASN A 157 -29.59 -34.20 16.73
N GLY A 158 -29.13 -35.22 17.45
CA GLY A 158 -29.93 -36.37 17.91
C GLY A 158 -30.14 -36.35 19.42
N ASP A 159 -31.28 -36.87 19.86
CA ASP A 159 -31.64 -36.92 21.28
C ASP A 159 -30.76 -37.94 22.03
N SER A 160 -30.11 -37.45 23.09
CA SER A 160 -29.57 -38.09 24.32
C SER A 160 -29.25 -39.60 24.38
N ASN A 161 -28.61 -40.22 23.37
CA ASN A 161 -27.83 -41.47 23.61
C ASN A 161 -26.73 -41.86 22.59
N SER A 162 -26.46 -41.07 21.55
CA SER A 162 -25.34 -41.35 20.63
C SER A 162 -24.78 -40.08 20.01
N MET A 163 -24.03 -39.33 20.81
CA MET A 163 -23.55 -37.98 20.54
C MET A 163 -22.21 -37.95 19.78
N GLN A 164 -22.03 -38.76 18.72
CA GLN A 164 -20.74 -38.81 18.01
C GLN A 164 -20.87 -39.18 16.52
N LYS A 165 -21.51 -38.37 15.68
CA LYS A 165 -21.30 -38.44 14.21
C LYS A 165 -21.39 -37.06 13.57
N ALA A 166 -20.37 -36.22 13.78
CA ALA A 166 -20.09 -35.11 12.86
C ALA A 166 -19.31 -35.70 11.68
N VAL A 167 -19.97 -35.91 10.55
CA VAL A 167 -19.29 -36.36 9.33
C VAL A 167 -18.74 -35.11 8.65
N SER A 168 -17.42 -34.91 8.76
CA SER A 168 -16.74 -33.89 7.97
C SER A 168 -16.61 -34.41 6.54
N VAL A 169 -17.37 -33.84 5.61
CA VAL A 169 -17.24 -34.15 4.18
C VAL A 169 -16.32 -33.11 3.58
N TYR A 170 -15.09 -33.51 3.26
CA TYR A 170 -14.11 -32.69 2.56
C TYR A 170 -14.17 -32.97 1.05
N LEU A 171 -14.35 -31.91 0.25
CA LEU A 171 -14.00 -31.83 -1.17
C LEU A 171 -13.40 -30.45 -1.45
#